data_AF-A0A923KQL6-F1
#
_entry.id   AF-A0A923KQL6-F1
#
_cell.length_a   1.000
_cell.length_b   1.000
_cell.length_c   1.000
_cell.angle_alpha   90.00
_cell.angle_beta   90.00
_cell.angle_gamma   90.00
#
_symmetry.space_group_name_H-M   'P 1'
#
loop_
_entity.id
_entity.type
_entity.pdbx_description
1 polymer ?
#
loop_
_entity_poly.entity_id
_entity_poly.type
_entity_poly.pdbx_seq_one_letter_code
_entity_poly.pdbx_strand_id
1 'polypeptide(L)'
;MNIEEGEKSGINECKIGKTIAQEKEFRWKFNDDEGMLHIFRTISNRQRHDSFPVNELWDVLNELNNHYGKIGFPLANSVKKLPQGTEIPGLGSAHYARSSGKSDSVGRAQAASQLAAIYLEAGIVSRIEGSRVQLRLNENISKENLSEHLSRLYKSSK
;
A
#
# COMPACT_ATOMS: atom_id res chain seq x y z
N MET A 1 26.41 -12.05 -21.02
CA MET A 1 24.98 -12.36 -20.78
C MET A 1 24.41 -11.15 -20.07
N ASN A 2 23.72 -10.28 -20.82
CA ASN A 2 23.29 -8.97 -20.34
C ASN A 2 22.07 -9.14 -19.43
N ILE A 3 22.19 -8.75 -18.17
CA ILE A 3 21.13 -8.81 -17.15
C ILE A 3 20.19 -7.57 -17.25
N GLU A 4 20.42 -6.65 -18.19
CA GLU A 4 19.73 -5.35 -18.24
C GLU A 4 18.43 -5.31 -19.06
N GLU A 5 18.05 -6.38 -19.77
CA GLU A 5 16.87 -6.36 -20.65
C GLU A 5 15.58 -6.85 -19.98
N GLY A 6 15.67 -7.63 -18.90
CA GLY A 6 14.49 -8.15 -18.18
C GLY A 6 13.75 -7.10 -17.34
N GLU A 7 14.47 -6.11 -16.79
CA GLU A 7 13.87 -5.07 -15.93
C GLU A 7 13.18 -3.94 -16.71
N LYS A 8 13.59 -3.69 -17.96
CA LYS A 8 13.00 -2.62 -18.79
C LYS A 8 11.61 -2.97 -19.32
N SER A 9 11.31 -4.24 -19.52
CA SER A 9 10.03 -4.68 -20.10
C SER A 9 8.85 -4.51 -19.13
N GLY A 10 9.07 -4.50 -17.82
CA GLY A 10 8.01 -4.46 -16.81
C GLY A 10 7.61 -3.06 -16.33
N ILE A 11 8.41 -2.03 -16.64
CA ILE A 11 8.23 -0.65 -16.16
C ILE A 11 7.31 0.17 -17.09
N ASN A 12 7.26 -0.19 -18.38
CA ASN A 12 6.45 0.51 -19.38
C ASN A 12 4.94 0.26 -19.23
N GLU A 13 4.54 -0.73 -18.43
CA GLU A 13 3.13 -1.02 -18.15
C GLU A 13 2.64 -0.48 -16.80
N CYS A 14 3.51 0.16 -16.02
CA CYS A 14 3.12 0.66 -14.71
C CYS A 14 2.24 1.91 -14.81
N LYS A 15 1.20 1.98 -13.96
CA LYS A 15 0.40 3.18 -13.73
C LYS A 15 1.17 4.15 -12.83
N ILE A 16 1.01 5.45 -13.09
CA ILE A 16 1.55 6.52 -12.25
C ILE A 16 0.51 6.87 -11.17
N GLY A 17 0.95 6.93 -9.92
CA GLY A 17 0.15 7.38 -8.78
C GLY A 17 0.84 8.50 -8.01
N LYS A 18 0.09 9.19 -7.14
CA LYS A 18 0.59 10.23 -6.24
C LYS A 18 0.17 9.93 -4.80
N THR A 19 1.09 10.03 -3.86
CA THR A 19 0.76 9.83 -2.43
C THR A 19 -0.16 10.93 -1.92
N ILE A 20 -1.06 10.59 -0.99
CA ILE A 20 -2.14 11.49 -0.53
C ILE A 20 -1.63 12.78 0.12
N ALA A 21 -0.58 12.69 0.93
CA ALA A 21 -0.16 13.80 1.81
C ALA A 21 0.91 14.71 1.21
N GLN A 22 1.80 14.17 0.38
CA GLN A 22 2.96 14.90 -0.17
C GLN A 22 2.97 14.90 -1.70
N GLU A 23 1.94 14.34 -2.34
CA GLU A 23 1.81 14.20 -3.79
C GLU A 23 3.04 13.60 -4.49
N LYS A 24 3.84 12.83 -3.74
CA LYS A 24 5.03 12.17 -4.28
C LYS A 24 4.61 11.14 -5.31
N GLU A 25 5.16 11.26 -6.50
CA GLU A 25 4.94 10.32 -7.59
C GLU A 25 5.54 8.96 -7.27
N PHE A 26 4.85 7.92 -7.71
CA PHE A 26 5.33 6.54 -7.71
C PHE A 26 4.69 5.79 -8.89
N ARG A 27 5.29 4.65 -9.25
CA ARG A 27 4.74 3.75 -10.26
C ARG A 27 4.24 2.49 -9.60
N TRP A 28 3.18 1.90 -10.12
CA TRP A 28 2.64 0.66 -9.61
C TRP A 28 2.01 -0.17 -10.71
N LYS A 29 1.89 -1.48 -10.49
CA LYS A 29 1.14 -2.39 -11.36
C LYS A 29 0.50 -3.49 -10.54
N PHE A 30 -0.60 -4.02 -11.04
CA PHE A 30 -1.24 -5.20 -10.49
C PHE A 30 -1.09 -6.38 -11.44
N ASN A 31 -0.59 -7.50 -10.93
CA ASN A 31 -0.49 -8.76 -11.66
C ASN A 31 -1.65 -9.66 -11.23
N ASP A 32 -2.64 -9.83 -12.11
CA ASP A 32 -3.83 -10.66 -11.85
C ASP A 32 -3.46 -12.13 -11.66
N ASP A 33 -2.53 -12.64 -12.47
CA ASP A 33 -2.16 -14.06 -12.49
C ASP A 33 -1.45 -14.47 -11.19
N GLU A 34 -0.62 -13.58 -10.65
CA GLU A 34 0.11 -13.81 -9.39
C GLU A 34 -0.68 -13.35 -8.15
N GLY A 35 -1.73 -12.54 -8.32
CA GLY A 35 -2.41 -11.87 -7.22
C GLY A 35 -1.46 -10.95 -6.44
N MET A 36 -0.64 -10.19 -7.16
CA MET A 36 0.46 -9.39 -6.60
C MET A 36 0.34 -7.91 -7.00
N LEU A 37 0.43 -7.03 -6.00
CA LEU A 37 0.59 -5.60 -6.19
C LEU A 37 2.06 -5.23 -6.10
N HIS A 38 2.59 -4.59 -7.13
CA HIS A 38 3.97 -4.10 -7.16
C HIS A 38 4.00 -2.57 -7.12
N ILE A 39 4.87 -2.02 -6.28
CA ILE A 39 5.11 -0.59 -6.13
C ILE A 39 6.58 -0.31 -6.43
N PHE A 40 6.83 0.65 -7.31
CA PHE A 40 8.13 1.14 -7.71
C PHE A 40 8.27 2.60 -7.31
N ARG A 41 9.25 2.92 -6.47
CA ARG A 41 9.49 4.28 -5.98
C ARG A 41 10.97 4.56 -5.81
N THR A 42 11.33 5.84 -5.77
CA THR A 42 12.70 6.27 -5.51
C THR A 42 12.85 6.74 -4.06
N ILE A 43 13.82 6.20 -3.34
CA ILE A 43 14.21 6.62 -1.98
C ILE A 43 15.69 6.98 -2.01
N SER A 44 16.03 8.23 -1.68
CA SER A 44 17.43 8.71 -1.63
C SER A 44 18.22 8.36 -2.91
N ASN A 45 17.64 8.63 -4.07
CA ASN A 45 18.19 8.35 -5.41
C ASN A 45 18.40 6.86 -5.74
N ARG A 46 17.85 5.94 -4.94
CA ARG A 46 17.84 4.50 -5.22
C ARG A 46 16.43 4.06 -5.61
N GLN A 47 16.34 3.25 -6.66
CA GLN A 47 15.08 2.59 -7.01
C GLN A 47 14.75 1.53 -5.96
N ARG A 48 13.48 1.49 -5.57
CA ARG A 48 12.92 0.49 -4.66
C ARG A 48 11.72 -0.16 -5.30
N HIS A 49 11.66 -1.48 -5.13
CA HIS A 49 10.54 -2.31 -5.55
C HIS A 49 10.00 -3.03 -4.31
N ASP A 50 8.72 -2.83 -4.04
CA ASP A 50 7.98 -3.53 -2.98
C ASP A 50 6.85 -4.34 -3.61
N SER A 51 6.70 -5.58 -3.17
CA SER A 51 5.69 -6.50 -3.69
C SER A 51 4.79 -7.00 -2.57
N PHE A 52 3.49 -6.93 -2.79
CA PHE A 52 2.46 -7.24 -1.81
C PHE A 52 1.47 -8.26 -2.37
N PRO A 53 1.41 -9.48 -1.78
CA PRO A 53 0.34 -10.42 -2.09
C PRO A 53 -1.01 -9.85 -1.65
N VAL A 54 -2.05 -10.04 -2.46
CA VAL A 54 -3.42 -9.56 -2.15
C VAL A 54 -3.91 -10.10 -0.79
N ASN A 55 -3.59 -11.34 -0.46
CA ASN A 55 -3.95 -11.92 0.84
C ASN A 55 -3.34 -11.14 2.01
N GLU A 56 -2.08 -10.71 1.89
CA GLU A 56 -1.45 -9.90 2.94
C GLU A 56 -2.10 -8.52 3.06
N LEU A 57 -2.46 -7.92 1.92
CA LEU A 57 -3.15 -6.63 1.90
C LEU A 57 -4.51 -6.73 2.60
N TRP A 58 -5.27 -7.79 2.31
CA TRP A 58 -6.53 -8.07 2.99
C TRP A 58 -6.34 -8.25 4.49
N ASP A 59 -5.39 -9.09 4.90
CA ASP A 59 -5.17 -9.38 6.32
C ASP A 59 -4.85 -8.10 7.12
N VAL A 60 -4.04 -7.20 6.55
CA VAL A 60 -3.75 -5.88 7.14
C VAL A 60 -4.99 -5.00 7.20
N LEU A 61 -5.76 -4.90 6.12
CA LEU A 61 -6.98 -4.07 6.10
C LEU A 61 -8.03 -4.60 7.07
N ASN A 62 -8.21 -5.91 7.15
CA ASN A 62 -9.14 -6.56 8.06
C ASN A 62 -8.73 -6.36 9.52
N GLU A 63 -7.44 -6.48 9.84
CA GLU A 63 -6.92 -6.20 11.19
C GLU A 63 -7.16 -4.75 11.61
N LEU A 64 -6.84 -3.79 10.74
CA LEU A 64 -7.10 -2.37 10.99
C LEU A 64 -8.60 -2.09 11.15
N ASN A 65 -9.44 -2.71 10.32
CA ASN A 65 -10.88 -2.60 10.42
C ASN A 65 -11.42 -3.22 11.72
N ASN A 66 -10.87 -4.34 12.19
CA ASN A 66 -11.26 -4.95 13.46
C ASN A 66 -10.82 -4.12 14.68
N HIS A 67 -9.66 -3.45 14.59
CA HIS A 67 -9.14 -2.62 15.68
C HIS A 67 -9.83 -1.26 15.79
N TYR A 68 -10.05 -0.58 14.66
CA TYR A 68 -10.60 0.78 14.63
C TYR A 68 -12.10 0.80 14.31
N GLY A 69 -12.60 -0.15 13.53
CA GLY A 69 -13.99 -0.18 13.09
C GLY A 69 -14.41 1.11 12.37
N LYS A 70 -15.59 1.61 12.72
CA LYS A 70 -16.23 2.75 12.03
C LYS A 70 -15.49 4.09 12.21
N ILE A 71 -14.61 4.21 13.19
CA ILE A 71 -13.85 5.45 13.46
C ILE A 71 -12.70 5.65 12.45
N GLY A 72 -12.33 4.59 11.72
CA GLY A 72 -11.23 4.56 10.77
C GLY A 72 -9.84 4.51 11.40
N PHE A 73 -8.88 4.10 10.59
CA PHE A 73 -7.48 3.92 10.98
C PHE A 73 -6.61 5.03 10.39
N PRO A 74 -5.55 5.45 11.10
CA PRO A 74 -4.64 6.45 10.56
C PRO A 74 -3.73 5.83 9.49
N LEU A 75 -3.33 6.66 8.52
CA LEU A 75 -2.29 6.27 7.56
C LEU A 75 -0.96 5.93 8.27
N ALA A 76 -0.61 6.72 9.30
CA ALA A 76 0.56 6.58 10.16
C ALA A 76 1.77 5.88 9.49
N ASN A 77 2.41 6.58 8.54
CA ASN A 77 3.58 6.06 7.81
C ASN A 77 4.86 6.06 8.67
N SER A 78 4.80 6.70 9.83
CA SER A 78 5.95 6.88 10.70
C SER A 78 6.01 5.68 11.64
N VAL A 79 6.93 4.75 11.41
CA VAL A 79 7.43 3.82 12.46
C VAL A 79 8.27 4.58 13.50
N LYS A 80 7.98 5.89 13.71
CA LYS A 80 8.60 6.67 14.77
C LYS A 80 8.03 6.13 16.07
N LYS A 81 8.83 5.30 16.74
CA LYS A 81 8.64 4.92 18.13
C LYS A 81 8.35 6.20 18.92
N LEU A 82 7.21 6.26 19.62
CA LEU A 82 7.05 7.28 20.64
C LEU A 82 8.15 7.08 21.70
N PRO A 83 8.56 8.11 22.46
CA PRO A 83 9.57 8.00 23.50
C PRO A 83 9.29 6.91 24.56
N GLN A 84 8.05 6.42 24.66
CA GLN A 84 7.64 5.31 25.53
C GLN A 84 7.49 3.95 24.80
N GLY A 85 7.99 3.82 23.58
CA GLY A 85 7.97 2.55 22.83
C GLY A 85 6.61 2.17 22.21
N THR A 86 5.59 3.01 22.34
CA THR A 86 4.27 2.77 21.72
C THR A 86 4.30 3.30 20.28
N GLU A 87 4.10 2.42 19.30
CA GLU A 87 3.84 2.84 17.92
C GLU A 87 2.38 3.30 17.82
N ILE A 88 2.10 4.39 17.09
CA ILE A 88 0.70 4.72 16.76
C ILE A 88 0.26 3.64 15.76
N PRO A 89 -0.70 2.76 16.12
CA PRO A 89 -1.12 1.72 15.20
C PRO A 89 -1.78 2.36 13.98
N GLY A 90 -1.52 1.83 12.79
CA GLY A 90 -2.02 2.36 11.53
C GLY A 90 -1.47 1.56 10.36
N LEU A 91 -1.70 2.03 9.14
CA LEU A 91 -1.37 1.25 7.94
C LEU A 91 0.13 0.90 7.86
N GLY A 92 1.01 1.87 8.13
CA GLY A 92 2.46 1.65 8.13
C GLY A 92 2.93 0.65 9.18
N SER A 93 2.48 0.79 10.43
CA SER A 93 2.88 -0.10 11.53
C SER A 93 2.31 -1.52 11.36
N ALA A 94 1.10 -1.66 10.80
CA ALA A 94 0.51 -2.97 10.53
C ALA A 94 1.32 -3.76 9.48
N HIS A 95 1.76 -3.10 8.40
CA HIS A 95 2.68 -3.71 7.44
C HIS A 95 4.07 -4.01 8.05
N TYR A 96 4.57 -3.14 8.93
CA TYR A 96 5.82 -3.37 9.65
C TYR A 96 5.74 -4.62 10.53
N ALA A 97 4.70 -4.73 11.36
CA ALA A 97 4.49 -5.83 12.29
C ALA A 97 4.42 -7.19 11.57
N ARG A 98 3.66 -7.29 10.47
CA ARG A 98 3.59 -8.50 9.64
C ARG A 98 4.88 -8.85 8.90
N SER A 99 5.75 -7.87 8.71
CA SER A 99 7.03 -8.05 8.05
C SER A 99 8.21 -8.16 9.03
N SER A 100 7.94 -8.12 10.34
CA SER A 100 8.97 -8.21 11.38
C SER A 100 9.74 -9.53 11.25
N GLY A 101 11.07 -9.46 11.21
CA GLY A 101 11.94 -10.62 10.93
C GLY A 101 12.29 -10.84 9.45
N LYS A 102 11.67 -10.11 8.52
CA LYS A 102 12.12 -10.03 7.12
C LYS A 102 13.13 -8.89 6.97
N SER A 103 14.07 -9.04 6.03
CA SER A 103 15.12 -8.04 5.74
C SER A 103 14.59 -6.66 5.29
N ASP A 104 13.28 -6.51 5.04
CA ASP A 104 12.67 -5.32 4.44
C ASP A 104 11.41 -4.79 5.15
N SER A 105 11.27 -5.02 6.46
CA SER A 105 10.11 -4.55 7.23
C SER A 105 9.92 -3.03 7.14
N VAL A 106 11.00 -2.26 7.17
CA VAL A 106 10.98 -0.79 7.08
C VAL A 106 10.54 -0.31 5.70
N GLY A 107 11.03 -0.93 4.62
CA GLY A 107 10.63 -0.59 3.26
C GLY A 107 9.13 -0.76 3.04
N ARG A 108 8.57 -1.88 3.52
CA ARG A 108 7.14 -2.15 3.43
C ARG A 108 6.29 -1.17 4.24
N ALA A 109 6.75 -0.79 5.44
CA ALA A 109 6.07 0.23 6.24
C ALA A 109 6.02 1.59 5.55
N GLN A 110 7.12 1.98 4.88
CA GLN A 110 7.19 3.23 4.12
C GLN A 110 6.29 3.21 2.88
N ALA A 111 6.00 2.02 2.32
CA ALA A 111 5.08 1.85 1.19
C ALA A 111 3.62 2.18 1.51
N ALA A 112 3.26 2.30 2.79
CA ALA A 112 1.89 2.58 3.24
C ALA A 112 1.30 3.85 2.62
N SER A 113 2.14 4.86 2.34
CA SER A 113 1.68 6.09 1.67
C SER A 113 1.20 5.84 0.25
N GLN A 114 1.89 4.96 -0.48
CA GLN A 114 1.52 4.57 -1.84
C GLN A 114 0.32 3.63 -1.82
N LEU A 115 0.31 2.64 -0.91
CA LEU A 115 -0.81 1.72 -0.74
C LEU A 115 -2.11 2.47 -0.44
N ALA A 116 -2.07 3.46 0.45
CA ALA A 116 -3.25 4.25 0.77
C ALA A 116 -3.80 5.02 -0.43
N ALA A 117 -2.93 5.56 -1.29
CA ALA A 117 -3.37 6.23 -2.51
C ALA A 117 -4.04 5.23 -3.47
N ILE A 118 -3.44 4.06 -3.68
CA ILE A 118 -4.01 2.99 -4.51
C ILE A 118 -5.37 2.55 -3.96
N TYR A 119 -5.49 2.33 -2.64
CA TYR A 119 -6.73 1.90 -2.02
C TYR A 119 -7.85 2.92 -2.13
N LEU A 120 -7.55 4.21 -1.97
CA LEU A 120 -8.54 5.27 -2.14
C LEU A 120 -9.03 5.31 -3.58
N GLU A 121 -8.12 5.28 -4.55
CA GLU A 121 -8.47 5.34 -5.97
C GLU A 121 -9.24 4.09 -6.43
N ALA A 122 -8.94 2.92 -5.85
CA ALA A 122 -9.62 1.66 -6.14
C ALA A 122 -11.01 1.55 -5.48
N GLY A 123 -11.38 2.53 -4.64
CA GLY A 123 -12.59 2.47 -3.83
C GLY A 123 -12.57 1.37 -2.77
N ILE A 124 -11.38 0.93 -2.36
CA ILE A 124 -11.19 -0.06 -1.29
C ILE A 124 -11.36 0.60 0.07
N VAL A 125 -10.81 1.79 0.22
CA VAL A 125 -10.99 2.62 1.42
C VAL A 125 -11.60 3.96 1.06
N SER A 126 -12.23 4.59 2.04
CA SER A 126 -12.68 5.98 1.97
C SER A 126 -11.88 6.84 2.94
N ARG A 127 -11.68 8.11 2.58
CA ARG A 127 -11.11 9.11 3.49
C ARG A 127 -12.17 9.53 4.50
N ILE A 128 -11.80 9.60 5.78
CA ILE A 128 -12.62 10.23 6.81
C ILE A 128 -12.24 11.72 6.89
N GLU A 129 -13.25 12.57 6.87
CA GLU A 129 -13.14 14.04 7.02
C GLU A 129 -12.58 14.41 8.40
N GLY A 130 -11.58 15.30 8.45
CA GLY A 130 -10.89 15.70 9.67
C GLY A 130 -9.43 16.07 9.42
N SER A 131 -8.78 16.76 10.36
CA SER A 131 -7.46 17.39 10.20
C SER A 131 -6.26 16.41 10.07
N ARG A 132 -6.50 15.11 9.81
CA ARG A 132 -5.48 14.07 9.55
C ARG A 132 -6.00 13.08 8.51
N VAL A 133 -5.11 12.48 7.71
CA VAL A 133 -5.49 11.41 6.76
C VAL A 133 -5.84 10.14 7.54
N GLN A 134 -7.14 9.94 7.73
CA GLN A 134 -7.74 8.71 8.25
C GLN A 134 -8.48 7.99 7.13
N LEU A 135 -8.41 6.66 7.15
CA LEU A 135 -8.96 5.78 6.14
C LEU A 135 -9.93 4.80 6.79
N ARG A 136 -10.95 4.39 6.04
CA ARG A 136 -11.93 3.39 6.46
C ARG A 136 -12.11 2.37 5.35
N LEU A 137 -12.07 1.08 5.69
CA LEU A 137 -12.43 0.02 4.76
C LEU A 137 -13.89 0.18 4.35
N ASN A 138 -14.17 0.13 3.05
CA ASN A 138 -15.55 0.23 2.57
C ASN A 138 -16.32 -1.08 2.80
N GLU A 139 -17.60 -0.99 3.14
CA GLU A 139 -18.43 -2.13 3.56
C GLU A 139 -18.63 -3.19 2.47
N ASN A 140 -18.48 -2.80 1.20
CA ASN A 140 -18.60 -3.69 0.05
C ASN A 140 -17.30 -4.45 -0.26
N ILE A 141 -16.22 -4.23 0.49
CA ILE A 141 -14.94 -4.88 0.25
C ILE A 141 -14.83 -6.15 1.09
N SER A 142 -14.46 -7.24 0.44
CA SER A 142 -14.19 -8.53 1.05
C SER A 142 -12.85 -9.08 0.56
N LYS A 143 -12.42 -10.21 1.13
CA LYS A 143 -11.21 -10.91 0.68
C LYS A 143 -11.32 -11.33 -0.78
N GLU A 144 -12.51 -11.76 -1.19
CA GLU A 144 -12.80 -12.35 -2.50
C GLU A 144 -12.78 -11.32 -3.63
N ASN A 145 -13.13 -10.06 -3.33
CA ASN A 145 -13.23 -9.02 -4.36
C ASN A 145 -12.09 -7.98 -4.32
N LEU A 146 -11.17 -8.07 -3.36
CA LEU A 146 -10.05 -7.13 -3.25
C LEU A 146 -9.18 -7.08 -4.52
N SER A 147 -8.88 -8.24 -5.10
CA SER A 147 -8.12 -8.34 -6.35
C SER A 147 -8.86 -7.72 -7.53
N GLU A 148 -10.19 -7.90 -7.61
CA GLU A 148 -11.03 -7.32 -8.65
C GLU A 148 -10.97 -5.79 -8.61
N HIS A 149 -11.05 -5.19 -7.42
CA HIS A 149 -10.94 -3.74 -7.26
C HIS A 149 -9.59 -3.18 -7.75
N LEU A 150 -8.49 -3.86 -7.40
CA LEU A 150 -7.14 -3.49 -7.85
C LEU A 150 -6.98 -3.69 -9.37
N SER A 151 -7.45 -4.80 -9.90
CA SER A 151 -7.42 -5.13 -11.33
C SER A 151 -8.18 -4.11 -12.16
N ARG A 152 -9.41 -3.78 -11.74
CA ARG A 152 -10.26 -2.79 -12.39
C ARG A 152 -9.60 -1.42 -12.41
N LEU A 153 -9.02 -0.98 -11.30
CA LEU A 153 -8.29 0.29 -11.25
C LEU A 153 -7.07 0.31 -12.16
N TYR A 154 -6.33 -0.80 -12.23
CA TYR A 154 -5.14 -0.89 -13.06
C TYR A 154 -5.48 -0.89 -14.56
N LYS A 155 -6.55 -1.60 -14.95
CA LYS A 155 -7.00 -1.71 -16.35
C LYS A 155 -7.72 -0.46 -16.86
N SER A 156 -8.42 0.30 -16.02
CA SER A 156 -9.19 1.48 -16.45
C SER A 156 -8.35 2.66 -16.96
N SER A 157 -7.03 2.57 -16.85
CA SER A 157 -6.08 3.62 -17.25
C SER A 157 -5.17 3.21 -18.42
N LYS A 158 -5.42 2.05 -19.04
CA LYS A 158 -4.83 1.63 -20.32
C LYS A 158 -5.84 1.93 -21.44
#